data_AF-A0A955ELP1-F1
#
_entry.id   AF-A0A955ELP1-F1
#
_cell.length_a   1.000
_cell.length_b   1.000
_cell.length_c   1.000
_cell.angle_alpha   90.00
_cell.angle_beta   90.00
_cell.angle_gamma   90.00
#
_symmetry.space_group_name_H-M   'P 1'
#
loop_
_entity.id
_entity.type
_entity.pdbx_description
1 polymer ?
#
loop_
_entity_poly.entity_id
_entity_poly.type
_entity_poly.pdbx_seq_one_letter_code
_entity_poly.pdbx_strand_id
1 'polypeptide(L)'
;RRDLNRCFPGMKEGSVASRIASTIFTEIVRRSDYGIDLHTAAIRRTNFPNVRADMTDPKVASFARAFGAELIVSGRGPRGSLRRAACAAGCPTIILEAGEVWKVERFVVEYAARGIRNCLAHLNMIEGEPEQPPYRVETDRTKWVRARHGGFLHFRVGPGDILEEGQVIATNTSLTGQEQGEVISPRDGIVLGMTTLPSVSPGDPVCHLAFPSEGTLEHIERAVEQLSNDSLHERMRSDLSHGVVGEGGRD
;
A
#
# COMPACT_ATOMS: atom_id res chain seq x y z
N ARG A 1 -19.96 -14.77 -1.85
CA ARG A 1 -19.07 -14.69 -0.67
C ARG A 1 -19.00 -13.22 -0.25
N ARG A 2 -19.32 -12.86 1.00
CA ARG A 2 -19.16 -11.47 1.48
C ARG A 2 -17.73 -11.26 1.99
N ASP A 3 -17.17 -10.09 1.72
CA ASP A 3 -15.87 -9.68 2.25
C ASP A 3 -15.95 -9.53 3.78
N LEU A 4 -15.10 -10.28 4.50
CA LEU A 4 -15.04 -10.23 5.96
C LEU A 4 -14.67 -8.83 6.45
N ASN A 5 -13.78 -8.14 5.73
CA ASN A 5 -13.32 -6.79 6.06
C ASN A 5 -14.36 -5.71 5.67
N ARG A 6 -15.61 -6.10 5.45
CA ARG A 6 -16.79 -5.21 5.37
C ARG A 6 -17.87 -5.56 6.39
N CYS A 7 -17.57 -6.50 7.29
CA CYS A 7 -18.53 -7.04 8.25
C CYS A 7 -18.23 -6.64 9.71
N PHE A 8 -17.13 -5.94 10.02
CA PHE A 8 -16.79 -5.58 11.40
C PHE A 8 -17.67 -4.43 11.93
N PRO A 9 -18.05 -4.42 13.22
CA PRO A 9 -17.64 -5.37 14.28
C PRO A 9 -18.40 -6.71 14.25
N GLY A 10 -19.35 -6.91 13.35
CA GLY A 10 -20.10 -8.16 13.19
C GLY A 10 -21.32 -8.27 14.09
N MET A 11 -22.13 -9.32 13.86
CA MET A 11 -23.35 -9.64 14.60
C MET A 11 -23.44 -11.16 14.83
N LYS A 12 -23.85 -11.57 16.03
CA LYS A 12 -23.94 -12.99 16.44
C LYS A 12 -25.00 -13.79 15.66
N GLU A 13 -26.09 -13.14 15.31
CA GLU A 13 -27.18 -13.71 14.49
C GLU A 13 -27.05 -13.34 13.00
N GLY A 14 -25.89 -12.80 12.59
CA GLY A 14 -25.65 -12.38 11.22
C GLY A 14 -25.25 -13.51 10.26
N SER A 15 -24.83 -13.11 9.06
CA SER A 15 -24.21 -14.04 8.09
C SER A 15 -22.96 -14.71 8.68
N VAL A 16 -22.49 -15.80 8.07
CA VAL A 16 -21.26 -16.48 8.49
C VAL A 16 -20.07 -15.51 8.65
N ALA A 17 -19.85 -14.62 7.67
CA ALA A 17 -18.80 -13.62 7.75
C ALA A 17 -19.02 -12.62 8.91
N SER A 18 -20.27 -12.21 9.16
CA SER A 18 -20.63 -11.32 10.27
C SER A 18 -20.41 -11.98 11.63
N ARG A 19 -20.70 -13.28 11.76
CA ARG A 19 -20.48 -14.06 12.98
C ARG A 19 -18.99 -14.25 13.28
N ILE A 20 -18.20 -14.52 12.25
CA ILE A 20 -16.73 -14.59 12.36
C ILE A 20 -16.19 -13.22 12.81
N ALA A 21 -16.60 -12.13 12.14
CA ALA A 21 -16.21 -10.78 12.53
C ALA A 21 -16.58 -10.48 14.00
N SER A 22 -17.79 -10.85 14.42
CA SER A 22 -18.26 -10.68 15.81
C SER A 22 -17.39 -11.41 16.83
N THR A 23 -16.97 -12.63 16.51
CA THR A 23 -16.12 -13.45 17.36
C THR A 23 -14.72 -12.86 17.47
N ILE A 24 -14.08 -12.55 16.33
CA ILE A 24 -12.75 -11.91 16.30
C ILE A 24 -12.78 -10.59 17.08
N PHE A 25 -13.81 -9.78 16.85
CA PHE A 25 -13.93 -8.48 17.48
C PHE A 25 -14.09 -8.59 19.01
N THR A 26 -14.96 -9.48 19.48
CA THR A 26 -15.27 -9.60 20.91
C THR A 26 -14.15 -10.29 21.68
N GLU A 27 -13.59 -11.36 21.12
CA GLU A 27 -12.64 -12.22 21.84
C GLU A 27 -11.18 -11.77 21.68
N ILE A 28 -10.83 -11.08 20.59
CA ILE A 28 -9.44 -10.66 20.30
C ILE A 28 -9.33 -9.14 20.36
N VAL A 29 -10.04 -8.41 19.50
CA VAL A 29 -9.85 -6.96 19.33
C VAL A 29 -10.16 -6.20 20.62
N ARG A 30 -11.29 -6.49 21.27
CA ARG A 30 -11.69 -5.82 22.52
C ARG A 30 -10.80 -6.15 23.72
N ARG A 31 -9.88 -7.10 23.59
CA ARG A 31 -8.91 -7.51 24.62
C ARG A 31 -7.48 -7.09 24.27
N SER A 32 -7.28 -6.37 23.17
CA SER A 32 -5.97 -5.96 22.69
C SER A 32 -5.80 -4.45 22.85
N ASP A 33 -4.59 -4.02 23.23
CA ASP A 33 -4.26 -2.59 23.34
C ASP A 33 -3.95 -1.98 21.97
N TYR A 34 -3.33 -2.73 21.06
CA TYR A 34 -2.94 -2.31 19.71
C TYR A 34 -3.18 -3.41 18.68
N GLY A 35 -3.28 -3.04 17.39
CA GLY A 35 -3.45 -3.99 16.29
C GLY A 35 -2.61 -3.66 15.05
N ILE A 36 -2.02 -4.68 14.45
CA ILE A 36 -1.39 -4.60 13.12
C ILE A 36 -2.10 -5.59 12.21
N ASP A 37 -2.81 -5.07 11.21
CA ASP A 37 -3.57 -5.86 10.24
C ASP A 37 -2.77 -5.96 8.93
N LEU A 38 -2.27 -7.15 8.60
CA LEU A 38 -1.35 -7.36 7.47
C LEU A 38 -2.13 -7.73 6.20
N HIS A 39 -2.05 -6.88 5.18
CA HIS A 39 -2.73 -7.06 3.89
C HIS A 39 -1.70 -7.15 2.76
N THR A 40 -2.00 -8.01 1.79
CA THR A 40 -1.41 -7.93 0.45
C THR A 40 -2.36 -7.18 -0.47
N ALA A 41 -1.90 -6.86 -1.68
CA ALA A 41 -2.80 -6.32 -2.70
C ALA A 41 -3.95 -7.30 -3.04
N ALA A 42 -4.95 -6.82 -3.78
CA ALA A 42 -6.00 -7.69 -4.30
C ALA A 42 -5.49 -8.59 -5.45
N ILE A 43 -6.29 -9.57 -5.86
CA ILE A 43 -5.98 -10.42 -7.01
C ILE A 43 -5.63 -9.56 -8.22
N ARG A 44 -4.52 -9.92 -8.91
CA ARG A 44 -3.95 -9.22 -10.08
C ARG A 44 -3.49 -7.79 -9.79
N ARG A 45 -3.00 -7.54 -8.58
CA ARG A 45 -2.38 -6.28 -8.18
C ARG A 45 -1.16 -6.54 -7.32
N THR A 46 -0.28 -5.55 -7.30
CA THR A 46 0.85 -5.44 -6.37
C THR A 46 0.77 -4.09 -5.65
N ASN A 47 1.27 -4.03 -4.42
CA ASN A 47 1.39 -2.80 -3.64
C ASN A 47 2.85 -2.59 -3.23
N PHE A 48 3.38 -1.39 -3.49
CA PHE A 48 4.56 -0.93 -2.76
C PHE A 48 4.20 -0.77 -1.28
N PRO A 49 5.04 -1.23 -0.33
CA PRO A 49 4.66 -1.22 1.07
C PRO A 49 4.27 0.15 1.59
N ASN A 50 3.06 0.22 2.14
CA ASN A 50 2.52 1.43 2.75
C ASN A 50 1.72 1.08 4.00
N VAL A 51 1.84 1.92 5.02
CA VAL A 51 0.99 1.85 6.21
C VAL A 51 -0.26 2.68 5.97
N ARG A 52 -1.43 2.14 6.33
CA ARG A 52 -2.69 2.88 6.32
C ARG A 52 -3.17 3.11 7.73
N ALA A 53 -3.35 4.37 8.10
CA ALA A 53 -3.70 4.77 9.46
C ALA A 53 -4.62 6.00 9.48
N ASP A 54 -5.37 6.23 10.56
CA ASP A 54 -6.02 7.52 10.77
C ASP A 54 -5.03 8.45 11.48
N MET A 55 -4.32 9.28 10.72
CA MET A 55 -3.27 10.14 11.26
C MET A 55 -3.83 11.33 12.07
N THR A 56 -5.15 11.48 12.15
CA THR A 56 -5.80 12.49 13.00
C THR A 56 -5.92 12.06 14.46
N ASP A 57 -5.80 10.75 14.74
CA ASP A 57 -5.71 10.20 16.09
C ASP A 57 -4.22 10.13 16.51
N PRO A 58 -3.79 10.86 17.54
CA PRO A 58 -2.39 10.90 17.95
C PRO A 58 -1.80 9.53 18.34
N LYS A 59 -2.60 8.65 18.95
CA LYS A 59 -2.12 7.31 19.34
C LYS A 59 -1.89 6.44 18.10
N VAL A 60 -2.83 6.49 17.16
CA VAL A 60 -2.72 5.77 15.87
C VAL A 60 -1.57 6.33 15.04
N ALA A 61 -1.40 7.65 14.99
CA ALA A 61 -0.32 8.31 14.27
C ALA A 61 1.08 7.95 14.83
N SER A 62 1.23 7.97 16.16
CA SER A 62 2.48 7.52 16.81
C SER A 62 2.80 6.07 16.45
N PHE A 63 1.80 5.20 16.54
CA PHE A 63 1.97 3.77 16.24
C PHE A 63 2.28 3.52 14.75
N ALA A 64 1.65 4.25 13.84
CA ALA A 64 1.93 4.18 12.41
C ALA A 64 3.36 4.63 12.06
N ARG A 65 3.83 5.72 12.68
CA ARG A 65 5.21 6.21 12.51
C ARG A 65 6.23 5.23 13.10
N ALA A 66 5.90 4.60 14.22
CA ALA A 66 6.73 3.58 14.84
C ALA A 66 6.95 2.38 13.94
N PHE A 67 5.99 2.01 13.08
CA PHE A 67 6.18 0.94 12.10
C PHE A 67 7.37 1.20 11.16
N GLY A 68 7.77 2.46 10.96
CA GLY A 68 8.94 2.81 10.16
C GLY A 68 8.75 2.61 8.66
N ALA A 69 7.53 2.83 8.16
CA ALA A 69 7.24 2.82 6.72
C ALA A 69 7.58 4.15 6.05
N GLU A 70 8.04 4.09 4.81
CA GLU A 70 8.32 5.22 3.94
C GLU A 70 7.03 5.95 3.55
N LEU A 71 5.95 5.19 3.29
CA LEU A 71 4.67 5.74 2.86
C LEU A 71 3.58 5.44 3.90
N ILE A 72 2.93 6.49 4.38
CA ILE A 72 1.76 6.42 5.25
C ILE A 72 0.58 7.09 4.57
N VAL A 73 -0.46 6.30 4.27
CA VAL A 73 -1.71 6.80 3.72
C VAL A 73 -2.70 7.07 4.86
N SER A 74 -3.01 8.35 5.04
CA SER A 74 -3.93 8.82 6.06
C SER A 74 -5.39 8.65 5.64
N GLY A 75 -6.21 8.17 6.57
CA GLY A 75 -7.66 8.22 6.48
C GLY A 75 -8.34 7.26 7.44
N ARG A 76 -9.59 7.53 7.80
CA ARG A 76 -10.43 6.69 8.68
C ARG A 76 -10.69 5.28 8.13
N GLY A 77 -10.66 5.14 6.81
CA GLY A 77 -10.88 3.88 6.12
C GLY A 77 -12.35 3.46 6.02
N PRO A 78 -12.60 2.32 5.33
CA PRO A 78 -13.95 1.91 4.98
C PRO A 78 -14.81 1.61 6.20
N ARG A 79 -16.10 1.94 6.12
CA ARG A 79 -17.10 1.43 7.08
C ARG A 79 -17.13 -0.10 7.00
N GLY A 80 -17.26 -0.77 8.14
CA GLY A 80 -17.26 -2.23 8.21
C GLY A 80 -15.88 -2.89 8.21
N SER A 81 -14.79 -2.12 8.15
CA SER A 81 -13.43 -2.66 8.22
C SER A 81 -12.97 -2.93 9.65
N LEU A 82 -12.09 -3.93 9.82
CA LEU A 82 -11.49 -4.31 11.11
C LEU A 82 -10.81 -3.09 11.75
N ARG A 83 -9.87 -2.46 11.04
CA ARG A 83 -9.12 -1.30 11.53
C ARG A 83 -10.04 -0.19 12.04
N ARG A 84 -11.07 0.19 11.28
CA ARG A 84 -11.98 1.27 11.68
C ARG A 84 -12.79 0.89 12.93
N ALA A 85 -13.28 -0.34 13.00
CA ALA A 85 -14.03 -0.81 14.16
C ALA A 85 -13.13 -0.92 15.41
N ALA A 86 -11.89 -1.38 15.25
CA ALA A 86 -10.92 -1.52 16.32
C ALA A 86 -10.52 -0.15 16.91
N CYS A 87 -10.17 0.82 16.06
CA CYS A 87 -9.88 2.19 16.52
C CYS A 87 -11.09 2.82 17.23
N ALA A 88 -12.30 2.62 16.70
CA ALA A 88 -13.53 3.13 17.34
C ALA A 88 -13.81 2.48 18.71
N ALA A 89 -13.28 1.29 18.98
CA ALA A 89 -13.36 0.61 20.28
C ALA A 89 -12.17 0.91 21.20
N GLY A 90 -11.28 1.83 20.82
CA GLY A 90 -10.14 2.25 21.64
C GLY A 90 -8.88 1.41 21.47
N CYS A 91 -8.80 0.55 20.44
CA CYS A 91 -7.62 -0.23 20.07
C CYS A 91 -6.96 0.39 18.83
N PRO A 92 -5.90 1.23 18.96
CA PRO A 92 -5.21 1.81 17.83
C PRO A 92 -4.69 0.72 16.90
N THR A 93 -5.21 0.72 15.67
CA THR A 93 -4.92 -0.31 14.68
C THR A 93 -4.41 0.33 13.39
N ILE A 94 -3.33 -0.22 12.85
CA ILE A 94 -2.77 0.15 11.55
C ILE A 94 -2.87 -1.02 10.58
N ILE A 95 -2.84 -0.72 9.29
CA ILE A 95 -2.76 -1.73 8.22
C ILE A 95 -1.40 -1.62 7.56
N LEU A 96 -0.76 -2.75 7.27
CA LEU A 96 0.29 -2.84 6.24
C LEU A 96 -0.36 -3.30 4.94
N GLU A 97 -0.08 -2.62 3.83
CA GLU A 97 -0.41 -3.09 2.48
C GLU A 97 0.89 -3.32 1.73
N ALA A 98 1.19 -4.56 1.35
CA ALA A 98 2.48 -4.89 0.73
C ALA A 98 2.40 -6.12 -0.17
N GLY A 99 3.02 -6.04 -1.35
CA GLY A 99 3.18 -7.19 -2.25
C GLY A 99 1.90 -7.67 -2.93
N GLU A 100 2.00 -8.85 -3.55
CA GLU A 100 0.94 -9.50 -4.31
C GLU A 100 0.21 -10.59 -3.51
N VAL A 101 -0.96 -11.02 -4.01
CA VAL A 101 -1.61 -12.24 -3.52
C VAL A 101 -0.84 -13.49 -3.98
N TRP A 102 -0.97 -14.57 -3.21
CA TRP A 102 -0.54 -15.94 -3.59
C TRP A 102 0.96 -16.15 -3.77
N LYS A 103 1.79 -15.13 -3.50
CA LYS A 103 3.25 -15.21 -3.50
C LYS A 103 3.78 -14.93 -2.11
N VAL A 104 4.96 -15.47 -1.81
CA VAL A 104 5.74 -15.07 -0.64
C VAL A 104 6.96 -14.33 -1.15
N GLU A 105 6.93 -13.01 -0.98
CA GLU A 105 7.98 -12.10 -1.46
C GLU A 105 8.93 -11.83 -0.29
N ARG A 106 10.19 -12.27 -0.43
CA ARG A 106 11.17 -12.27 0.67
C ARG A 106 11.34 -10.88 1.29
N PHE A 107 11.49 -9.85 0.45
CA PHE A 107 11.74 -8.49 0.93
C PHE A 107 10.50 -7.85 1.55
N VAL A 108 9.29 -8.23 1.10
CA VAL A 108 8.03 -7.83 1.76
C VAL A 108 7.93 -8.44 3.16
N VAL A 109 8.31 -9.72 3.32
CA VAL A 109 8.33 -10.38 4.63
C VAL A 109 9.35 -9.71 5.56
N GLU A 110 10.55 -9.42 5.05
CA GLU A 110 11.60 -8.71 5.80
C GLU A 110 11.14 -7.31 6.24
N TYR A 111 10.51 -6.57 5.33
CA TYR A 111 9.91 -5.26 5.58
C TYR A 111 8.83 -5.29 6.67
N ALA A 112 7.92 -6.26 6.59
CA ALA A 112 6.85 -6.45 7.56
C ALA A 112 7.41 -6.85 8.94
N ALA A 113 8.38 -7.77 8.97
CA ALA A 113 9.02 -8.21 10.21
C ALA A 113 9.76 -7.08 10.90
N ARG A 114 10.52 -6.25 10.16
CA ARG A 114 11.16 -5.04 10.68
C ARG A 114 10.13 -4.07 11.25
N GLY A 115 9.05 -3.80 10.53
CA GLY A 115 8.02 -2.87 11.02
C GLY A 115 7.29 -3.36 12.27
N ILE A 116 7.01 -4.67 12.37
CA ILE A 116 6.44 -5.27 13.58
C ILE A 116 7.41 -5.15 14.75
N ARG A 117 8.71 -5.45 14.55
CA ARG A 117 9.73 -5.27 15.61
C ARG A 117 9.81 -3.82 16.08
N ASN A 118 9.80 -2.86 15.17
CA ASN A 118 9.80 -1.45 15.52
C ASN A 118 8.58 -1.05 16.37
N CYS A 119 7.39 -1.54 16.01
CA CYS A 119 6.18 -1.34 16.81
C CYS A 119 6.29 -1.96 18.21
N LEU A 120 6.83 -3.18 18.33
CA LEU A 120 7.03 -3.84 19.62
C LEU A 120 8.05 -3.09 20.50
N ALA A 121 9.14 -2.62 19.90
CA ALA A 121 10.15 -1.80 20.58
C ALA A 121 9.57 -0.45 21.04
N HIS A 122 8.78 0.22 20.19
CA HIS A 122 8.08 1.46 20.55
C HIS A 122 7.12 1.27 21.74
N LEU A 123 6.52 0.09 21.86
CA LEU A 123 5.66 -0.29 22.99
C LEU A 123 6.43 -0.81 24.22
N ASN A 124 7.77 -0.80 24.18
CA ASN A 124 8.66 -1.36 25.21
C ASN A 124 8.41 -2.85 25.50
N MET A 125 7.93 -3.61 24.51
CA MET A 125 7.70 -5.05 24.63
C MET A 125 8.98 -5.86 24.38
N ILE A 126 9.92 -5.27 23.64
CA ILE A 126 11.24 -5.84 23.34
C ILE A 126 12.30 -4.74 23.41
N GLU A 127 13.55 -5.13 23.64
CA GLU A 127 14.70 -4.23 23.55
C GLU A 127 15.10 -3.98 22.08
N GLY A 128 15.63 -2.79 21.81
CA GLY A 128 16.15 -2.39 20.49
C GLY A 128 15.67 -1.01 20.06
N GLU A 129 16.47 -0.35 19.23
CA GLU A 129 16.12 0.94 18.64
C GLU A 129 15.31 0.73 17.36
N PRO A 130 14.14 1.40 17.20
CA PRO A 130 13.36 1.32 15.98
C PRO A 130 14.15 1.78 14.75
N GLU A 131 14.19 0.94 13.72
CA GLU A 131 14.82 1.25 12.44
C GLU A 131 13.98 2.30 11.70
N GLN A 132 14.52 3.51 11.50
CA GLN A 132 13.82 4.59 10.78
C GLN A 132 13.90 4.38 9.26
N PRO A 133 12.84 4.73 8.51
CA PRO A 133 12.90 4.73 7.05
C PRO A 133 13.80 5.89 6.56
N PRO A 134 14.40 5.76 5.37
CA PRO A 134 15.27 6.79 4.79
C PRO A 134 14.54 8.12 4.52
N TYR A 135 13.24 8.03 4.26
CA TYR A 135 12.34 9.17 4.12
C TYR A 135 10.95 8.77 4.65
N ARG A 136 10.08 9.75 4.88
CA ARG A 136 8.68 9.49 5.23
C ARG A 136 7.74 10.45 4.51
N VAL A 137 6.73 9.89 3.88
CA VAL A 137 5.61 10.62 3.27
C VAL A 137 4.34 10.26 4.02
N GLU A 138 3.67 11.28 4.53
CA GLU A 138 2.33 11.15 5.10
C GLU A 138 1.35 11.90 4.20
N THR A 139 0.37 11.21 3.62
CA THR A 139 -0.61 11.85 2.72
C THR A 139 -1.98 11.19 2.82
N ASP A 140 -3.04 11.99 2.72
CA ASP A 140 -4.41 11.53 2.49
C ASP A 140 -4.84 11.64 1.02
N ARG A 141 -4.00 12.24 0.17
CA ARG A 141 -4.27 12.48 -1.24
C ARG A 141 -3.76 11.32 -2.07
N THR A 142 -4.67 10.45 -2.49
CA THR A 142 -4.35 9.34 -3.40
C THR A 142 -5.38 9.22 -4.51
N LYS A 143 -4.99 8.66 -5.66
CA LYS A 143 -5.89 8.48 -6.81
C LYS A 143 -5.56 7.25 -7.63
N TRP A 144 -6.59 6.54 -8.05
CA TRP A 144 -6.48 5.53 -9.08
C TRP A 144 -6.54 6.18 -10.46
N VAL A 145 -5.45 6.05 -11.21
CA VAL A 145 -5.43 6.28 -12.65
C VAL A 145 -6.07 5.07 -13.34
N ARG A 146 -6.95 5.33 -14.32
CA ARG A 146 -7.80 4.31 -14.94
C ARG A 146 -7.59 4.27 -16.44
N ALA A 147 -7.76 3.09 -17.03
CA ALA A 147 -7.69 2.89 -18.46
C ALA A 147 -8.84 3.63 -19.17
N ARG A 148 -8.52 4.39 -20.24
CA ARG A 148 -9.54 5.03 -21.09
C ARG A 148 -10.09 4.09 -22.16
N HIS A 149 -9.23 3.19 -22.65
CA HIS A 149 -9.53 2.22 -23.69
C HIS A 149 -9.27 0.80 -23.20
N GLY A 150 -9.97 -0.17 -23.77
CA GLY A 150 -9.70 -1.59 -23.52
C GLY A 150 -8.59 -2.09 -24.43
N GLY A 151 -7.68 -2.88 -23.89
CA GLY A 151 -6.49 -3.32 -24.60
C GLY A 151 -5.44 -3.95 -23.68
N PHE A 152 -4.17 -3.87 -24.07
CA PHE A 152 -3.03 -4.38 -23.34
C PHE A 152 -2.08 -3.25 -22.97
N LEU A 153 -1.76 -3.18 -21.67
CA LEU A 153 -0.86 -2.20 -21.10
C LEU A 153 0.59 -2.69 -21.17
N HIS A 154 1.47 -1.78 -21.55
CA HIS A 154 2.92 -1.93 -21.41
C HIS A 154 3.43 -0.86 -20.44
N PHE A 155 3.80 -1.29 -19.22
CA PHE A 155 4.21 -0.37 -18.15
C PHE A 155 5.64 0.14 -18.34
N ARG A 156 5.84 1.42 -18.05
CA ARG A 156 7.16 2.10 -18.00
C ARG A 156 7.59 2.47 -16.57
N VAL A 157 6.75 2.17 -15.59
CA VAL A 157 6.96 2.52 -14.19
C VAL A 157 6.63 1.31 -13.33
N GLY A 158 7.27 1.21 -12.17
CA GLY A 158 7.07 0.15 -11.19
C GLY A 158 6.53 0.66 -9.84
N PRO A 159 6.18 -0.25 -8.91
CA PRO A 159 5.78 0.11 -7.56
C PRO A 159 6.89 0.85 -6.82
N GLY A 160 6.57 1.98 -6.19
CA GLY A 160 7.53 2.81 -5.46
C GLY A 160 8.23 3.89 -6.30
N ASP A 161 8.04 3.91 -7.62
CA ASP A 161 8.62 4.96 -8.46
C ASP A 161 7.97 6.32 -8.19
N ILE A 162 8.81 7.36 -8.26
CA ILE A 162 8.42 8.77 -8.20
C ILE A 162 8.11 9.20 -9.63
N LEU A 163 6.99 9.91 -9.81
CA LEU A 163 6.49 10.35 -11.10
C LEU A 163 6.33 11.86 -11.14
N GLU A 164 6.68 12.46 -12.26
CA GLU A 164 6.36 13.86 -12.58
C GLU A 164 4.96 13.99 -13.21
N GLU A 165 4.35 15.17 -13.13
CA GLU A 165 3.13 15.49 -13.87
C GLU A 165 3.32 15.27 -15.38
N GLY A 166 2.41 14.50 -15.99
CA GLY A 166 2.46 14.18 -17.42
C GLY A 166 3.34 12.98 -17.77
N GLN A 167 4.12 12.43 -16.84
CA GLN A 167 4.96 11.26 -17.11
C GLN A 167 4.11 10.03 -17.51
N VAL A 168 4.58 9.27 -18.50
CA VAL A 168 3.90 8.08 -19.03
C VAL A 168 4.05 6.91 -18.06
N ILE A 169 2.92 6.41 -17.56
CA ILE A 169 2.82 5.22 -16.69
C ILE A 169 2.81 3.95 -17.54
N ALA A 170 2.00 3.93 -18.60
CA ALA A 170 1.87 2.80 -19.50
C ALA A 170 1.36 3.23 -20.88
N THR A 171 1.77 2.53 -21.93
CA THR A 171 1.13 2.61 -23.26
C THR A 171 0.04 1.55 -23.36
N ASN A 172 -1.05 1.85 -24.08
CA ASN A 172 -2.14 0.91 -24.33
C ASN A 172 -2.17 0.51 -25.80
N THR A 173 -2.26 -0.79 -26.07
CA THR A 173 -2.31 -1.36 -27.43
C THR A 173 -3.55 -2.21 -27.64
N SER A 174 -4.09 -2.19 -28.85
CA SER A 174 -5.20 -3.04 -29.26
C SER A 174 -4.76 -4.50 -29.46
N LEU A 175 -5.72 -5.40 -29.67
CA LEU A 175 -5.45 -6.79 -30.08
C LEU A 175 -4.66 -6.90 -31.39
N THR A 176 -4.72 -5.88 -32.26
CA THR A 176 -3.99 -5.83 -33.53
C THR A 176 -2.63 -5.14 -33.41
N GLY A 177 -2.22 -4.75 -32.19
CA GLY A 177 -0.96 -4.05 -31.94
C GLY A 177 -0.99 -2.56 -32.26
N GLN A 178 -2.16 -1.98 -32.54
CA GLN A 178 -2.28 -0.54 -32.75
C GLN A 178 -2.26 0.19 -31.40
N GLU A 179 -1.44 1.22 -31.29
CA GLU A 179 -1.42 2.07 -30.09
C GLU A 179 -2.74 2.84 -29.97
N GLN A 180 -3.31 2.82 -28.77
CA GLN A 180 -4.58 3.45 -28.41
C GLN A 180 -4.39 4.65 -27.46
N GLY A 181 -3.13 5.04 -27.22
CA GLY A 181 -2.72 6.16 -26.38
C GLY A 181 -2.07 5.75 -25.07
N GLU A 182 -1.76 6.76 -24.27
CA GLU A 182 -0.97 6.64 -23.05
C GLU A 182 -1.80 6.84 -21.79
N VAL A 183 -1.41 6.15 -20.73
CA VAL A 183 -1.84 6.40 -19.37
C VAL A 183 -0.76 7.24 -18.70
N ILE A 184 -1.11 8.47 -18.30
CA ILE A 184 -0.15 9.44 -17.74
C ILE A 184 -0.44 9.74 -16.28
N SER A 185 0.60 10.18 -15.56
CA SER A 185 0.45 10.73 -14.22
C SER A 185 -0.24 12.09 -14.27
N PRO A 186 -1.31 12.33 -13.49
CA PRO A 186 -2.01 13.60 -13.52
C PRO A 186 -1.29 14.71 -12.75
N ARG A 187 -0.34 14.35 -11.88
CA ARG A 187 0.47 15.21 -11.02
C ARG A 187 1.68 14.44 -10.50
N ASP A 188 2.69 15.18 -10.09
CA ASP A 188 3.77 14.75 -9.21
C ASP A 188 3.31 13.80 -8.08
N GLY A 189 3.86 12.58 -8.03
CA GLY A 189 3.39 11.54 -7.12
C GLY A 189 4.26 10.30 -7.02
N ILE A 190 3.81 9.32 -6.23
CA ILE A 190 4.51 8.06 -5.96
C ILE A 190 3.58 6.89 -6.25
N VAL A 191 4.07 5.85 -6.93
CA VAL A 191 3.31 4.63 -7.22
C VAL A 191 3.11 3.79 -5.94
N LEU A 192 1.88 3.78 -5.40
CA LEU A 192 1.51 2.93 -4.26
C LEU A 192 1.25 1.49 -4.67
N GLY A 193 0.76 1.25 -5.87
CA GLY A 193 0.37 -0.06 -6.35
C GLY A 193 -0.22 -0.02 -7.74
N MET A 194 -0.29 -1.16 -8.40
CA MET A 194 -0.69 -1.23 -9.80
C MET A 194 -1.30 -2.59 -10.16
N THR A 195 -2.00 -2.64 -11.30
CA THR A 195 -2.46 -3.92 -11.86
C THR A 195 -1.27 -4.72 -12.37
N THR A 196 -1.27 -6.02 -12.10
CA THR A 196 -0.31 -6.97 -12.67
C THR A 196 -0.89 -7.71 -13.88
N LEU A 197 -2.19 -7.50 -14.18
CA LEU A 197 -2.79 -7.95 -15.42
C LEU A 197 -2.62 -6.86 -16.50
N PRO A 198 -1.96 -7.15 -17.63
CA PRO A 198 -1.79 -6.19 -18.71
C PRO A 198 -3.09 -5.94 -19.48
N SER A 199 -3.99 -6.93 -19.53
CA SER A 199 -5.28 -6.78 -20.20
C SER A 199 -6.27 -5.98 -19.35
N VAL A 200 -6.84 -4.93 -19.93
CA VAL A 200 -7.76 -4.00 -19.26
C VAL A 200 -8.99 -3.68 -20.10
N SER A 201 -10.08 -3.32 -19.42
CA SER A 201 -11.28 -2.71 -19.99
C SER A 201 -11.32 -1.20 -19.69
N PRO A 202 -12.10 -0.40 -20.44
CA PRO A 202 -12.32 1.01 -20.10
C PRO A 202 -12.83 1.17 -18.66
N GLY A 203 -12.19 2.06 -17.90
CA GLY A 203 -12.48 2.32 -16.50
C GLY A 203 -11.74 1.44 -15.51
N ASP A 204 -11.03 0.39 -15.95
CA ASP A 204 -10.27 -0.46 -15.04
C ASP A 204 -9.14 0.32 -14.35
N PRO A 205 -8.92 0.12 -13.04
CA PRO A 205 -7.89 0.81 -12.29
C PRO A 205 -6.51 0.23 -12.57
N VAL A 206 -5.62 1.09 -13.10
CA VAL A 206 -4.29 0.77 -13.62
C VAL A 206 -3.21 0.99 -12.57
N CYS A 207 -3.13 2.21 -12.02
CA CYS A 207 -2.07 2.63 -11.11
C CYS A 207 -2.65 3.47 -9.99
N HIS A 208 -2.28 3.19 -8.74
CA HIS A 208 -2.66 3.94 -7.56
C HIS A 208 -1.50 4.86 -7.18
N LEU A 209 -1.75 6.16 -7.20
CA LEU A 209 -0.75 7.17 -6.90
C LEU A 209 -1.03 7.81 -5.53
N ALA A 210 0.02 8.06 -4.78
CA ALA A 210 0.05 8.97 -3.64
C ALA A 210 0.58 10.33 -4.09
N PHE A 211 -0.03 11.40 -3.61
CA PHE A 211 0.41 12.77 -3.90
C PHE A 211 0.96 13.40 -2.61
N PRO A 212 2.28 13.56 -2.50
CA PRO A 212 2.90 14.20 -1.34
C PRO A 212 2.62 15.71 -1.32
N SER A 213 3.03 16.37 -0.24
CA SER A 213 3.00 17.84 -0.15
C SER A 213 4.05 18.46 -1.06
N GLU A 214 3.83 19.71 -1.50
CA GLU A 214 4.83 20.45 -2.29
C GLU A 214 6.19 20.47 -1.59
N GLY A 215 7.26 20.33 -2.38
CA GLY A 215 8.65 20.26 -1.90
C GLY A 215 9.06 18.95 -1.22
N THR A 216 8.13 18.00 -1.01
CA THR A 216 8.47 16.70 -0.41
C THR A 216 9.19 15.80 -1.41
N LEU A 217 8.86 15.87 -2.71
CA LEU A 217 9.48 15.00 -3.72
C LEU A 217 10.99 15.20 -3.85
N GLU A 218 11.48 16.43 -3.91
CA GLU A 218 12.93 16.71 -3.96
C GLU A 218 13.67 16.09 -2.76
N HIS A 219 13.05 16.07 -1.59
CA HIS A 219 13.64 15.45 -0.41
C HIS A 219 13.70 13.92 -0.54
N ILE A 220 12.65 13.31 -1.10
CA ILE A 220 12.61 11.86 -1.33
C ILE A 220 13.66 11.47 -2.37
N GLU A 221 13.73 12.20 -3.49
CA GLU A 221 14.71 11.95 -4.56
C GLU A 221 16.13 11.95 -4.00
N ARG A 222 16.50 12.99 -3.25
CA ARG A 222 17.81 13.06 -2.59
C ARG A 222 18.04 11.92 -1.60
N ALA A 223 17.02 11.51 -0.85
CA ALA A 223 17.14 10.40 0.08
C ALA A 223 17.33 9.07 -0.65
N VAL A 224 16.63 8.85 -1.76
CA VAL A 224 16.72 7.65 -2.60
C VAL A 224 18.08 7.59 -3.31
N GLU A 225 18.59 8.71 -3.83
CA GLU A 225 19.93 8.80 -4.44
C GLU A 225 21.08 8.44 -3.47
N GLN A 226 20.87 8.66 -2.17
CA GLN A 226 21.83 8.35 -1.12
C GLN A 226 21.75 6.88 -0.65
N LEU A 227 20.71 6.14 -1.03
CA LEU A 227 20.58 4.75 -0.66
C LEU A 227 21.57 3.87 -1.43
N SER A 228 22.12 2.88 -0.74
CA SER A 228 22.82 1.81 -1.43
C SER A 228 21.85 1.02 -2.31
N ASN A 229 22.30 0.57 -3.49
CA ASN A 229 21.54 -0.34 -4.35
C ASN A 229 21.11 -1.65 -3.63
N ASP A 230 21.80 -2.00 -2.55
CA ASP A 230 21.51 -3.16 -1.69
C ASP A 230 20.55 -2.86 -0.54
N SER A 231 20.01 -1.65 -0.45
CA SER A 231 19.04 -1.29 0.60
C SER A 231 17.77 -2.13 0.48
N LEU A 232 17.08 -2.32 1.60
CA LEU A 232 15.79 -3.02 1.61
C LEU A 232 14.77 -2.34 0.68
N HIS A 233 14.81 -1.01 0.60
CA HIS A 233 13.98 -0.20 -0.29
C HIS A 233 14.21 -0.57 -1.76
N GLU A 234 15.47 -0.56 -2.23
CA GLU A 234 15.78 -0.85 -3.63
C GLU A 234 15.56 -2.31 -4.01
N ARG A 235 15.92 -3.25 -3.12
CA ARG A 235 15.68 -4.69 -3.32
C ARG A 235 14.19 -4.99 -3.46
N MET A 236 13.36 -4.37 -2.62
CA MET A 236 11.92 -4.51 -2.67
C MET A 236 11.32 -3.87 -3.93
N ARG A 237 11.75 -2.66 -4.30
CA ARG A 237 11.30 -2.00 -5.53
C ARG A 237 11.62 -2.83 -6.77
N SER A 238 12.82 -3.40 -6.82
CA SER A 238 13.26 -4.29 -7.90
C SER A 238 12.42 -5.57 -7.96
N ASP A 239 12.23 -6.26 -6.83
CA ASP A 239 11.46 -7.51 -6.73
C ASP A 239 9.99 -7.30 -7.14
N LEU A 240 9.34 -6.24 -6.65
CA LEU A 240 7.94 -5.93 -6.97
C LEU A 240 7.72 -5.48 -8.42
N SER A 241 8.78 -5.02 -9.09
CA SER A 241 8.72 -4.63 -10.51
C SER A 241 8.89 -5.83 -11.45
N HIS A 242 9.44 -6.96 -10.96
CA HIS A 242 9.67 -8.14 -11.79
C HIS A 242 8.33 -8.72 -12.29
N GLY A 243 8.16 -8.71 -13.62
CA GLY A 243 6.97 -9.22 -14.29
C GLY A 243 5.86 -8.18 -14.53
N VAL A 244 6.05 -6.93 -14.11
CA VAL A 244 5.14 -5.81 -14.41
C VAL A 244 5.73 -4.87 -15.46
N VAL A 245 7.01 -4.51 -15.32
CA VAL A 245 7.74 -3.68 -16.28
C VAL A 245 8.45 -4.60 -17.29
N GLY A 246 8.24 -4.36 -18.59
CA GLY A 246 8.93 -5.12 -19.65
C GLY A 246 10.42 -4.79 -19.73
N GLU A 247 11.23 -5.71 -20.28
CA GLU A 247 12.63 -5.42 -20.60
C GLU A 247 12.68 -4.22 -21.58
N GLY A 248 13.29 -3.11 -21.16
CA GLY A 248 13.36 -1.84 -21.92
C GLY A 248 12.42 -0.72 -21.42
N GLY A 249 11.65 -0.92 -20.35
CA GLY A 249 10.70 0.07 -19.84
C GLY A 249 11.26 1.19 -18.95
N ARG A 250 12.58 1.25 -18.72
CA ARG A 250 13.23 2.23 -17.81
C ARG A 250 14.25 3.16 -18.49
N ASP A 251 14.27 3.18 -19.82
CA ASP A 251 15.14 4.09 -20.59
C ASP A 251 14.53 5.49 -20.74
#